data_AF-A0A1S2NJC5-F1
#
_entry.id   AF-A0A1S2NJC5-F1
#
_cell.length_a   1.000
_cell.length_b   1.000
_cell.length_c   1.000
_cell.angle_alpha   90.00
_cell.angle_beta   90.00
_cell.angle_gamma   90.00
#
_symmetry.space_group_name_H-M   'P 1'
#
loop_
_entity.id
_entity.type
_entity.pdbx_description
1 polymer ?
#
loop_
_entity_poly.entity_id
_entity_poly.type
_entity_poly.pdbx_seq_one_letter_code
_entity_poly.pdbx_strand_id
1 'polypeptide(L)'
;MAKISFTPARHRRRKKVLKMAKGYFGSKSTLYKTAHEQVMRSLQYAYRDRKQRKRDFRKLWISRINAGAMLCGMQYSRLMHGLALAKVDVNRKVLADLAHLQPETFAQYVQLAKEALVQFQQTLKQKEAQVTKLQEEKLNQLAQKEEKPSQLKKTPKPQTTQEKLEEANSPKLEKKELKENAPKLEQKEPTQTKEQEQTQELQQEKTVEPVKAVEVLQQETQPQPKEKTSLQPEKVLSTEISEEKSDDALETKPQTTQVKAKKPSLDLSKMLLLELKKLAKEHKVPNFHKLKKAEIVTALKKLLLKK
;
A
#
# COMPACT_ATOMS: atom_id res chain seq x y z
N MET A 1 -63.16 -6.05 33.38
CA MET A 1 -61.69 -5.97 33.17
C MET A 1 -61.25 -4.52 33.28
N ALA A 2 -60.12 -4.24 33.94
CA ALA A 2 -59.60 -2.88 34.09
C ALA A 2 -58.96 -2.38 32.77
N LYS A 3 -59.24 -1.12 32.39
CA LYS A 3 -58.65 -0.49 31.20
C LYS A 3 -57.20 -0.09 31.49
N ILE A 4 -56.25 -0.79 30.87
CA ILE A 4 -54.82 -0.48 30.98
C ILE A 4 -54.43 0.57 29.94
N SER A 5 -53.68 1.61 30.34
CA SER A 5 -53.20 2.67 29.43
C SER A 5 -51.71 2.55 29.11
N PHE A 6 -51.35 2.56 27.82
CA PHE A 6 -49.96 2.41 27.34
C PHE A 6 -49.22 3.74 27.19
N THR A 7 -49.86 4.86 27.51
CA THR A 7 -49.35 6.22 27.31
C THR A 7 -47.97 6.45 27.97
N PRO A 8 -47.76 6.09 29.26
CA PRO A 8 -46.46 6.30 29.90
C PRO A 8 -45.31 5.53 29.24
N ALA A 9 -45.57 4.28 28.83
CA ALA A 9 -44.59 3.43 28.15
C ALA A 9 -44.23 4.00 26.76
N ARG A 10 -45.22 4.50 26.01
CA ARG A 10 -45.02 5.16 24.71
C ARG A 10 -44.14 6.41 24.83
N HIS A 11 -44.43 7.28 25.79
CA HIS A 11 -43.62 8.49 26.03
C HIS A 11 -42.18 8.13 26.41
N ARG A 12 -41.97 7.09 27.23
CA ARG A 12 -40.62 6.61 27.61
C ARG A 12 -39.81 6.16 26.40
N ARG A 13 -40.38 5.33 25.51
CA ARG A 13 -39.72 4.89 24.27
C ARG A 13 -39.37 6.08 23.35
N ARG A 14 -40.31 7.01 23.15
CA ARG A 14 -40.09 8.21 22.34
C ARG A 14 -38.95 9.07 22.88
N LYS A 15 -38.95 9.36 24.19
CA LYS A 15 -37.88 10.14 24.84
C LYS A 15 -36.50 9.46 24.71
N LYS A 16 -36.43 8.12 24.82
CA LYS A 16 -35.17 7.37 24.63
C LYS A 16 -34.57 7.57 23.24
N VAL A 17 -35.39 7.41 22.19
CA VAL A 17 -34.93 7.56 20.80
C VAL A 17 -34.53 9.00 20.49
N LEU A 18 -35.35 9.98 20.89
CA LEU A 18 -35.02 11.40 20.68
C LEU A 18 -33.78 11.83 21.46
N LYS A 19 -33.52 11.23 22.63
CA LYS A 19 -32.26 11.46 23.39
C LYS A 19 -31.05 10.96 22.62
N MET A 20 -31.14 9.81 21.94
CA MET A 20 -30.07 9.27 21.10
C MET A 20 -29.88 10.05 19.79
N ALA A 21 -30.95 10.62 19.26
CA ALA A 21 -30.95 11.40 18.02
C ALA A 21 -30.53 12.87 18.19
N LYS A 22 -30.20 13.30 19.42
CA LYS A 22 -29.72 14.66 19.68
C LYS A 22 -28.46 14.94 18.84
N GLY A 23 -28.42 16.08 18.17
CA GLY A 23 -27.34 16.47 17.25
C GLY A 23 -27.55 16.04 15.80
N TYR A 24 -28.59 15.25 15.49
CA TYR A 24 -28.97 15.02 14.10
C TYR A 24 -29.60 16.26 13.46
N PHE A 25 -29.35 16.43 12.16
CA PHE A 25 -29.82 17.59 11.41
C PHE A 25 -31.32 17.50 11.08
N GLY A 26 -32.03 18.62 11.24
CA GLY A 26 -33.43 18.79 10.83
C GLY A 26 -34.41 17.82 11.49
N SER A 27 -35.34 17.26 10.70
CA SER A 27 -36.40 16.37 11.17
C SER A 27 -35.90 15.07 11.82
N LYS A 28 -34.62 14.72 11.66
CA LYS A 28 -34.01 13.52 12.24
C LYS A 28 -33.72 13.66 13.74
N SER A 29 -33.77 14.86 14.31
CA SER A 29 -33.63 15.07 15.77
C SER A 29 -34.95 15.40 16.47
N THR A 30 -35.98 15.81 15.74
CA THR A 30 -37.26 16.29 16.30
C THR A 30 -38.43 15.30 16.13
N LEU A 31 -38.59 14.72 14.95
CA LEU A 31 -39.70 13.80 14.63
C LEU A 31 -39.33 12.37 15.00
N TYR A 32 -40.22 11.66 15.73
CA TYR A 32 -39.90 10.32 16.25
C TYR A 32 -39.64 9.27 15.16
N LYS A 33 -40.46 9.25 14.10
CA LYS A 33 -40.35 8.22 13.03
C LYS A 33 -39.01 8.34 12.30
N THR A 34 -38.72 9.54 11.80
CA THR A 34 -37.47 9.87 11.10
C THR A 34 -36.25 9.70 12.00
N ALA A 35 -36.33 10.13 13.27
CA ALA A 35 -35.26 9.94 14.25
C ALA A 35 -35.00 8.46 14.52
N HIS A 36 -36.05 7.66 14.70
CA HIS A 36 -35.93 6.22 14.96
C HIS A 36 -35.22 5.50 13.81
N GLU A 37 -35.64 5.76 12.57
CA GLU A 37 -35.01 5.21 11.38
C GLU A 37 -33.53 5.63 11.26
N GLN A 38 -33.22 6.89 11.54
CA GLN A 38 -31.85 7.38 11.50
C GLN A 38 -30.98 6.73 12.59
N VAL A 39 -31.48 6.65 13.83
CA VAL A 39 -30.78 6.02 14.95
C VAL A 39 -30.50 4.55 14.63
N MET A 40 -31.44 3.80 14.06
CA MET A 40 -31.21 2.41 13.66
C MET A 40 -30.05 2.30 12.66
N ARG A 41 -30.04 3.12 11.60
CA ARG A 41 -28.96 3.15 10.60
C ARG A 41 -27.62 3.55 11.22
N SER A 42 -27.62 4.58 12.06
CA SER A 42 -26.41 5.04 12.76
C SER A 42 -25.83 4.00 13.71
N LEU A 43 -26.67 3.22 14.40
CA LEU A 43 -26.21 2.10 15.23
C LEU A 43 -25.60 0.96 14.40
N GLN A 44 -26.18 0.66 13.24
CA GLN A 44 -25.63 -0.31 12.30
C GLN A 44 -24.26 0.13 11.78
N TYR A 45 -24.12 1.39 11.36
CA TYR A 45 -22.83 1.96 10.96
C TYR A 45 -21.84 1.97 12.10
N ALA A 46 -22.22 2.38 13.31
CA ALA A 46 -21.34 2.35 14.47
C ALA A 46 -20.80 0.94 14.75
N TYR A 47 -21.63 -0.10 14.62
CA TYR A 47 -21.19 -1.49 14.78
C TYR A 47 -20.19 -1.91 13.69
N ARG A 48 -20.51 -1.66 12.42
CA ARG A 48 -19.63 -1.92 11.28
C ARG A 48 -18.30 -1.19 11.45
N ASP A 49 -18.34 0.09 11.77
CA ASP A 49 -17.18 0.98 11.80
C ASP A 49 -16.26 0.70 12.98
N ARG A 50 -16.78 0.20 14.12
CA ARG A 50 -15.92 -0.33 15.20
C ARG A 50 -15.04 -1.49 14.73
N LYS A 51 -15.55 -2.35 13.84
CA LYS A 51 -14.76 -3.43 13.24
C LYS A 51 -13.79 -2.89 12.19
N GLN A 52 -14.26 -1.95 11.36
CA GLN A 52 -13.48 -1.37 10.26
C GLN A 52 -12.31 -0.50 10.76
N ARG A 53 -12.49 0.25 11.85
CA ARG A 53 -11.48 1.11 12.47
C ARG A 53 -10.15 0.39 12.74
N LYS A 54 -10.19 -0.90 13.11
CA LYS A 54 -8.98 -1.72 13.30
C LYS A 54 -8.17 -1.86 12.00
N ARG A 55 -8.86 -2.00 10.86
CA ARG A 55 -8.24 -2.08 9.53
C ARG A 55 -7.75 -0.71 9.07
N ASP A 56 -8.51 0.35 9.33
CA ASP A 56 -8.14 1.70 8.93
C ASP A 56 -6.87 2.18 9.67
N PHE A 57 -6.77 1.92 10.97
CA PHE A 57 -5.53 2.17 11.72
C PHE A 57 -4.36 1.32 11.22
N ARG A 58 -4.60 0.04 10.90
CA ARG A 58 -3.55 -0.81 10.33
C ARG A 58 -3.06 -0.26 8.98
N LYS A 59 -3.96 0.20 8.11
CA LYS A 59 -3.61 0.86 6.84
C LYS A 59 -2.74 2.09 7.11
N LEU A 60 -3.15 2.95 8.04
CA LEU A 60 -2.39 4.14 8.43
C LEU A 60 -0.98 3.79 8.94
N TRP A 61 -0.86 2.80 9.82
CA TRP A 61 0.43 2.36 10.35
C TRP A 61 1.33 1.82 9.24
N ILE A 62 0.80 1.04 8.31
CA ILE A 62 1.55 0.54 7.15
C ILE A 62 2.07 1.70 6.30
N SER A 63 1.23 2.71 6.02
CA SER A 63 1.65 3.89 5.25
C SER A 63 2.76 4.67 5.95
N ARG A 64 2.66 4.85 7.27
CA ARG A 64 3.71 5.52 8.08
C ARG A 64 5.02 4.75 8.09
N ILE A 65 4.95 3.43 8.33
CA ILE A 65 6.14 2.56 8.31
C ILE A 65 6.76 2.55 6.92
N ASN A 66 5.95 2.51 5.86
CA ASN A 66 6.48 2.54 4.50
C ASN A 66 7.23 3.84 4.22
N ALA A 67 6.69 4.99 4.63
CA ALA A 67 7.39 6.27 4.50
C ALA A 67 8.73 6.25 5.25
N GLY A 68 8.75 5.81 6.52
CA GLY A 68 9.99 5.68 7.30
C GLY A 68 10.99 4.71 6.66
N ALA A 69 10.53 3.55 6.20
CA ALA A 69 11.37 2.55 5.56
C ALA A 69 11.98 3.07 4.25
N MET A 70 11.19 3.82 3.46
CA MET A 70 11.67 4.43 2.21
C MET A 70 12.78 5.44 2.46
N LEU A 71 12.71 6.22 3.55
CA LEU A 71 13.81 7.11 3.94
C LEU A 71 15.11 6.35 4.26
N CYS A 72 14.99 5.14 4.82
CA CYS A 72 16.13 4.25 5.08
C CYS A 72 16.52 3.35 3.89
N GLY A 73 15.93 3.57 2.71
CA GLY A 73 16.22 2.84 1.48
C GLY A 73 15.65 1.42 1.42
N MET A 74 14.59 1.11 2.17
CA MET A 74 13.95 -0.21 2.18
C MET A 74 12.44 -0.12 1.94
N GLN A 75 11.86 -1.11 1.27
CA GLN A 75 10.41 -1.23 1.11
C GLN A 75 9.77 -1.96 2.29
N TYR A 76 8.53 -1.60 2.62
CA TYR A 76 7.76 -2.20 3.73
C TYR A 76 7.73 -3.73 3.73
N SER A 77 7.51 -4.38 2.57
CA SER A 77 7.40 -5.84 2.48
C SER A 77 8.71 -6.53 2.90
N ARG A 78 9.84 -6.01 2.43
CA ARG A 78 11.19 -6.50 2.77
C ARG A 78 11.49 -6.26 4.24
N LEU A 79 11.13 -5.09 4.78
CA LEU A 79 11.31 -4.79 6.20
C LEU A 79 10.57 -5.79 7.10
N MET A 80 9.29 -6.01 6.82
CA MET A 80 8.47 -6.94 7.61
C MET A 80 8.97 -8.38 7.50
N HIS A 81 9.44 -8.79 6.32
CA HIS A 81 10.04 -10.10 6.13
C HIS A 81 11.36 -10.24 6.90
N GLY A 82 12.24 -9.23 6.84
CA GLY A 82 13.51 -9.23 7.57
C GLY A 82 13.33 -9.26 9.09
N LEU A 83 12.38 -8.49 9.63
CA LEU A 83 12.05 -8.52 11.07
C LEU A 83 11.49 -9.88 11.51
N ALA A 84 10.70 -10.55 10.67
CA ALA A 84 10.21 -11.89 10.95
C ALA A 84 11.34 -12.93 10.96
N LEU A 85 12.31 -12.83 10.04
CA LEU A 85 13.51 -13.69 10.01
C LEU A 85 14.41 -13.46 11.23
N ALA A 86 14.55 -12.20 11.65
CA ALA A 86 15.26 -11.82 12.88
C ALA A 86 14.50 -12.22 14.16
N LYS A 87 13.31 -12.82 14.06
CA LYS A 87 12.43 -13.23 15.17
C LYS A 87 12.03 -12.07 16.09
N VAL A 88 11.93 -10.86 15.55
CA VAL A 88 11.53 -9.68 16.31
C VAL A 88 10.03 -9.48 16.15
N ASP A 89 9.25 -9.90 17.15
CA ASP A 89 7.79 -9.73 17.15
C ASP A 89 7.41 -8.31 17.62
N VAL A 90 7.26 -7.39 16.67
CA VAL A 90 6.90 -5.99 16.94
C VAL A 90 5.56 -5.65 16.31
N ASN A 91 4.68 -5.09 17.13
CA ASN A 91 3.40 -4.59 16.65
C ASN A 91 3.60 -3.37 15.74
N ARG A 92 2.86 -3.33 14.62
CA ARG A 92 2.90 -2.24 13.64
C ARG A 92 2.49 -0.89 14.22
N LYS A 93 1.66 -0.87 15.27
CA LYS A 93 1.37 0.37 15.99
C LYS A 93 2.66 1.00 16.53
N VAL A 94 3.41 0.23 17.30
CA VAL A 94 4.68 0.67 17.93
C VAL A 94 5.71 1.02 16.86
N LEU A 95 5.83 0.20 15.82
CA LEU A 95 6.79 0.46 14.74
C LEU A 95 6.46 1.75 13.97
N ALA A 96 5.17 2.05 13.76
CA ALA A 96 4.74 3.30 13.13
C ALA A 96 4.98 4.52 14.02
N ASP A 97 4.80 4.37 15.33
CA ASP A 97 5.07 5.43 16.31
C ASP A 97 6.58 5.71 16.41
N LEU A 98 7.43 4.67 16.41
CA LEU A 98 8.89 4.78 16.35
C LEU A 98 9.36 5.48 15.08
N ALA A 99 8.81 5.12 13.92
CA ALA A 99 9.16 5.76 12.64
C ALA A 99 8.90 7.28 12.64
N HIS A 100 7.95 7.76 13.46
CA HIS A 100 7.63 9.18 13.57
C HIS A 100 8.39 9.89 14.69
N LEU A 101 8.41 9.29 15.89
CA LEU A 101 8.95 9.94 17.09
C LEU A 101 10.48 9.80 17.19
N GLN A 102 11.04 8.65 16.79
CA GLN A 102 12.43 8.28 17.00
C GLN A 102 13.01 7.61 15.73
N PRO A 103 13.34 8.39 14.70
CA PRO A 103 13.79 7.86 13.41
C PRO A 103 15.11 7.09 13.53
N GLU A 104 15.99 7.45 14.47
CA GLU A 104 17.26 6.76 14.70
C GLU A 104 17.07 5.32 15.18
N THR A 105 16.22 5.12 16.19
CA THR A 105 15.86 3.78 16.68
C THR A 105 15.19 2.96 15.58
N PHE A 106 14.29 3.59 14.79
CA PHE A 106 13.66 2.93 13.65
C PHE A 106 14.69 2.48 12.61
N ALA A 107 15.72 3.29 12.34
CA ALA A 107 16.80 2.93 11.41
C ALA A 107 17.59 1.70 11.89
N GLN A 108 17.80 1.54 13.19
CA GLN A 108 18.44 0.33 13.76
C GLN A 108 17.61 -0.93 13.48
N TYR A 109 16.28 -0.87 13.63
CA TYR A 109 15.40 -1.99 13.24
C TYR A 109 15.48 -2.30 11.74
N VAL A 110 15.56 -1.27 10.90
CA VAL A 110 15.74 -1.46 9.45
C VAL A 110 17.08 -2.13 9.15
N GLN A 111 18.15 -1.74 9.86
CA GLN A 111 19.46 -2.33 9.69
C GLN A 111 19.49 -3.81 10.11
N LEU A 112 18.93 -4.14 11.27
CA LEU A 112 18.75 -5.52 11.73
C LEU A 112 17.99 -6.36 10.70
N ALA A 113 16.94 -5.80 10.10
CA ALA A 113 16.19 -6.45 9.04
C ALA A 113 17.01 -6.66 7.76
N LYS A 114 17.92 -5.74 7.39
CA LYS A 114 18.84 -5.92 6.24
C LYS A 114 19.78 -7.10 6.50
N GLU A 115 20.37 -7.16 7.68
CA GLU A 115 21.32 -8.20 8.07
C GLU A 115 20.66 -9.58 8.05
N ALA A 116 19.47 -9.72 8.63
CA ALA A 116 18.71 -10.96 8.61
C ALA A 116 18.36 -11.42 7.18
N LEU A 117 18.02 -10.50 6.27
CA LEU A 117 17.76 -10.83 4.86
C LEU A 117 19.01 -11.33 4.15
N VAL A 118 20.17 -10.72 4.41
CA VAL A 118 21.45 -11.16 3.83
C VAL A 118 21.82 -12.54 4.33
N GLN A 119 21.71 -12.79 5.64
CA GLN A 119 21.95 -14.11 6.23
C GLN A 119 21.02 -15.16 5.63
N PHE A 120 19.73 -14.85 5.49
CA PHE A 120 18.77 -15.75 4.86
C PHE A 120 19.17 -16.09 3.41
N GLN A 121 19.55 -15.10 2.60
CA GLN A 121 20.02 -15.36 1.23
C GLN A 121 21.27 -16.23 1.18
N GLN A 122 22.21 -16.05 2.10
CA GLN A 122 23.39 -16.91 2.21
C GLN A 122 23.00 -18.35 2.53
N THR A 123 22.07 -18.56 3.47
CA THR A 123 21.59 -19.91 3.80
C THR A 123 20.89 -20.59 2.62
N LEU A 124 20.15 -19.84 1.78
CA LEU A 124 19.53 -20.37 0.57
C LEU A 124 20.59 -20.84 -0.44
N LYS A 125 21.58 -19.99 -0.73
CA LYS A 125 22.68 -20.33 -1.64
C LYS A 125 23.46 -21.57 -1.18
N GLN A 126 23.70 -21.69 0.13
CA GLN A 126 24.36 -22.86 0.70
C GLN A 126 23.53 -24.13 0.52
N LYS A 127 22.22 -24.07 0.75
CA LYS A 127 21.30 -25.20 0.52
C LYS A 127 21.25 -25.61 -0.94
N GLU A 128 21.18 -24.65 -1.86
CA GLU A 128 21.19 -24.91 -3.31
C GLU A 128 22.50 -25.61 -3.74
N ALA A 129 23.65 -25.11 -3.29
CA ALA A 129 24.94 -25.72 -3.59
C ALA A 129 25.11 -27.13 -2.97
N GLN A 130 24.43 -27.42 -1.86
CA GLN A 130 24.43 -28.75 -1.27
C GLN A 130 23.58 -29.72 -2.08
N VAL A 131 22.43 -29.27 -2.60
CA VAL A 131 21.56 -30.09 -3.46
C VAL A 131 22.27 -30.46 -4.76
N THR A 132 22.97 -29.52 -5.39
CA THR A 132 23.72 -29.80 -6.63
C THR A 132 24.83 -30.84 -6.40
N LYS A 133 25.60 -30.69 -5.32
CA LYS A 133 26.63 -31.69 -4.94
C LYS A 133 26.04 -33.08 -4.73
N LEU A 134 24.90 -33.18 -4.04
CA LEU A 134 24.21 -34.47 -3.84
C LEU A 134 23.68 -35.07 -5.15
N GLN A 135 23.29 -34.25 -6.12
CA GLN A 135 22.87 -34.73 -7.45
C GLN A 135 24.06 -35.19 -8.29
N GLU A 136 25.18 -34.47 -8.25
CA GLU A 136 26.44 -34.85 -8.91
C GLU A 136 26.99 -36.16 -8.34
N GLU A 137 26.99 -36.33 -7.01
CA GLU A 137 27.35 -37.59 -6.35
C GLU A 137 26.45 -38.75 -6.78
N LYS A 138 25.14 -38.53 -6.91
CA LYS A 138 24.19 -39.55 -7.41
C LYS A 138 24.44 -39.91 -8.89
N LEU A 139 24.71 -38.94 -9.75
CA LEU A 139 25.03 -39.17 -11.17
C LEU A 139 26.34 -39.96 -11.32
N ASN A 140 27.37 -39.63 -10.54
CA ASN A 140 28.64 -40.33 -10.55
C ASN A 140 28.52 -41.78 -10.04
N GLN A 141 27.66 -42.04 -9.04
CA GLN A 141 27.37 -43.39 -8.56
C GLN A 141 26.61 -44.26 -9.58
N LEU A 142 25.74 -43.66 -10.41
CA LEU A 142 25.07 -44.35 -11.50
C LEU A 142 26.04 -44.73 -12.63
N ALA A 143 26.96 -43.83 -13.00
CA ALA A 143 28.00 -44.08 -13.99
C ALA A 143 28.96 -45.22 -13.57
N GLN A 144 29.38 -45.26 -12.29
CA GLN A 144 30.22 -46.36 -11.76
C GLN A 144 29.49 -47.72 -11.71
N LYS A 145 28.17 -47.74 -11.83
CA LYS A 145 27.36 -48.97 -11.86
C LYS A 145 27.26 -49.58 -13.26
N GLU A 146 27.51 -48.80 -14.31
CA GLU A 146 27.54 -49.28 -15.72
C GLU A 146 28.92 -49.83 -16.13
N GLU A 147 30.00 -49.50 -15.41
CA GLU A 147 31.37 -49.93 -15.74
C GLU A 147 31.84 -51.24 -15.05
N LYS A 148 30.95 -52.09 -14.54
CA LYS A 148 31.32 -53.45 -14.10
C LYS A 148 31.07 -54.47 -15.22
N PRO A 149 32.10 -54.94 -15.96
CA PRO A 149 31.95 -56.00 -16.93
C PRO A 149 31.99 -57.37 -16.22
N SER A 150 30.89 -58.11 -16.21
CA SER A 150 30.92 -59.55 -15.89
C SER A 150 31.06 -60.36 -17.18
N GLN A 151 32.29 -60.79 -17.48
CA GLN A 151 32.62 -61.71 -18.57
C GLN A 151 32.31 -63.18 -18.21
N LEU A 152 31.99 -63.94 -19.25
CA LEU A 152 31.61 -65.36 -19.32
C LEU A 152 32.52 -66.32 -18.52
N LYS A 153 31.90 -67.34 -17.90
CA LYS A 153 32.49 -68.70 -17.80
C LYS A 153 31.60 -69.70 -18.54
N LYS A 154 32.27 -70.54 -19.33
CA LYS A 154 31.76 -71.55 -20.28
C LYS A 154 30.76 -72.54 -19.67
N THR A 155 29.81 -72.99 -20.49
CA THR A 155 28.93 -74.13 -20.26
C THR A 155 29.72 -75.42 -20.00
N PRO A 156 29.14 -76.35 -19.22
CA PRO A 156 28.74 -77.61 -19.85
C PRO A 156 27.34 -78.09 -19.40
N LYS A 157 26.64 -78.74 -20.31
CA LYS A 157 25.50 -79.66 -20.10
C LYS A 157 25.88 -80.98 -20.82
N PRO A 158 25.37 -82.19 -20.49
CA PRO A 158 23.98 -82.44 -20.06
C PRO A 158 23.67 -83.64 -19.09
N GLN A 159 22.36 -83.76 -18.76
CA GLN A 159 21.57 -84.96 -18.29
C GLN A 159 21.60 -85.35 -16.79
N THR A 160 20.56 -85.89 -16.12
CA THR A 160 19.09 -86.07 -16.23
C THR A 160 18.65 -86.79 -14.93
N THR A 161 17.63 -86.33 -14.17
CA THR A 161 16.63 -87.18 -13.49
C THR A 161 15.41 -86.34 -13.07
N GLN A 162 14.24 -86.96 -13.13
CA GLN A 162 12.88 -86.39 -13.21
C GLN A 162 12.17 -86.30 -11.84
N GLU A 163 10.90 -85.88 -11.90
CA GLU A 163 9.82 -85.80 -10.89
C GLU A 163 9.68 -84.45 -10.16
N LYS A 164 8.53 -83.77 -10.09
CA LYS A 164 7.16 -84.02 -10.57
C LYS A 164 6.30 -82.75 -10.34
N LEU A 165 5.56 -82.33 -11.38
CA LEU A 165 4.26 -81.61 -11.42
C LEU A 165 4.07 -80.28 -10.64
N GLU A 166 3.84 -79.16 -11.33
CA GLU A 166 2.51 -78.67 -11.77
C GLU A 166 2.67 -77.31 -12.49
N GLU A 167 1.93 -77.17 -13.57
CA GLU A 167 2.12 -76.20 -14.66
C GLU A 167 0.92 -75.25 -14.75
N ALA A 168 1.15 -74.12 -15.42
CA ALA A 168 0.17 -73.31 -16.17
C ALA A 168 -0.56 -72.14 -15.45
N ASN A 169 0.08 -70.98 -15.56
CA ASN A 169 -0.32 -69.83 -16.41
C ASN A 169 -1.71 -69.15 -16.22
N SER A 170 -1.65 -67.87 -15.84
CA SER A 170 -2.50 -66.70 -16.20
C SER A 170 -4.04 -66.84 -16.24
N PRO A 171 -4.79 -65.83 -15.71
CA PRO A 171 -5.48 -64.99 -16.70
C PRO A 171 -5.65 -63.51 -16.36
N LYS A 172 -5.87 -62.78 -17.46
CA LYS A 172 -6.29 -61.40 -17.65
C LYS A 172 -7.83 -61.31 -17.58
N LEU A 173 -8.36 -60.21 -17.03
CA LEU A 173 -9.71 -59.60 -17.22
C LEU A 173 -10.97 -60.49 -17.03
N GLU A 174 -11.88 -60.10 -16.12
CA GLU A 174 -13.28 -59.73 -16.49
C GLU A 174 -14.14 -59.24 -15.29
N LYS A 175 -15.19 -58.49 -15.65
CA LYS A 175 -16.13 -57.69 -14.84
C LYS A 175 -17.31 -58.52 -14.30
N LYS A 176 -17.92 -58.06 -13.18
CA LYS A 176 -19.38 -57.99 -12.88
C LYS A 176 -19.56 -57.49 -11.42
N GLU A 177 -19.81 -56.19 -11.20
CA GLU A 177 -21.12 -55.54 -11.00
C GLU A 177 -21.97 -56.07 -9.83
N LEU A 178 -22.28 -55.19 -8.86
CA LEU A 178 -23.62 -54.60 -8.62
C LEU A 178 -23.64 -53.66 -7.39
N LYS A 179 -24.01 -52.38 -7.65
CA LYS A 179 -24.89 -51.43 -6.89
C LYS A 179 -24.58 -51.16 -5.40
N GLU A 180 -24.58 -49.92 -4.89
CA GLU A 180 -25.69 -48.95 -4.89
C GLU A 180 -25.27 -47.56 -4.32
N ASN A 181 -25.92 -46.49 -4.83
CA ASN A 181 -26.18 -45.15 -4.23
C ASN A 181 -25.14 -43.98 -4.26
N ALA A 182 -25.14 -43.24 -5.40
CA ALA A 182 -25.59 -41.84 -5.64
C ALA A 182 -25.05 -40.62 -4.79
N PRO A 183 -25.10 -39.34 -5.29
CA PRO A 183 -25.23 -38.79 -6.66
C PRO A 183 -24.22 -37.62 -7.00
N LYS A 184 -24.50 -36.98 -8.14
CA LYS A 184 -23.67 -36.26 -9.13
C LYS A 184 -23.86 -34.72 -9.06
N LEU A 185 -22.80 -33.93 -9.31
CA LEU A 185 -22.83 -32.53 -9.77
C LEU A 185 -21.59 -32.32 -10.67
N GLU A 186 -21.66 -32.73 -11.94
CA GLU A 186 -21.78 -31.86 -13.13
C GLU A 186 -20.68 -30.80 -13.30
N GLN A 187 -19.68 -31.17 -14.10
CA GLN A 187 -18.79 -30.27 -14.84
C GLN A 187 -19.54 -29.77 -16.08
N LYS A 188 -19.55 -28.46 -16.32
CA LYS A 188 -19.95 -27.85 -17.60
C LYS A 188 -18.78 -27.08 -18.19
N GLU A 189 -18.46 -27.41 -19.45
CA GLU A 189 -17.51 -26.70 -20.30
C GLU A 189 -18.05 -25.30 -20.69
N PRO A 190 -17.18 -24.29 -20.91
CA PRO A 190 -17.62 -22.98 -21.40
C PRO A 190 -17.72 -22.95 -22.92
N THR A 191 -18.94 -22.81 -23.42
CA THR A 191 -19.27 -22.55 -24.83
C THR A 191 -18.96 -21.09 -25.19
N GLN A 192 -18.17 -20.91 -26.24
CA GLN A 192 -17.94 -19.65 -26.94
C GLN A 192 -19.20 -19.24 -27.72
N THR A 193 -19.94 -18.19 -27.32
CA THR A 193 -20.65 -17.25 -28.22
C THR A 193 -21.36 -16.15 -27.41
N LYS A 194 -21.42 -14.93 -27.96
CA LYS A 194 -22.22 -13.75 -27.53
C LYS A 194 -21.68 -12.86 -26.42
N GLU A 195 -20.56 -12.19 -26.68
CA GLU A 195 -20.26 -10.85 -26.12
C GLU A 195 -19.52 -10.00 -27.18
N GLN A 196 -20.16 -9.82 -28.33
CA GLN A 196 -19.75 -8.86 -29.36
C GLN A 196 -21.01 -8.20 -29.93
N GLU A 197 -21.83 -7.58 -29.07
CA GLU A 197 -23.06 -6.90 -29.51
C GLU A 197 -23.58 -6.03 -28.35
N GLN A 198 -22.77 -5.08 -27.88
CA GLN A 198 -23.28 -3.96 -27.04
C GLN A 198 -22.33 -2.76 -26.94
N THR A 199 -21.33 -2.67 -27.82
CA THR A 199 -20.55 -1.45 -28.08
C THR A 199 -20.88 -0.95 -29.48
N GLN A 200 -22.15 -0.66 -29.76
CA GLN A 200 -22.58 -0.03 -31.01
C GLN A 200 -24.05 0.45 -30.92
N GLU A 201 -24.45 1.09 -29.83
CA GLU A 201 -25.83 1.60 -29.73
C GLU A 201 -25.97 2.87 -28.88
N LEU A 202 -24.96 3.74 -28.93
CA LEU A 202 -25.07 5.09 -28.36
C LEU A 202 -24.35 6.13 -29.23
N GLN A 203 -24.50 6.00 -30.54
CA GLN A 203 -24.22 7.06 -31.51
C GLN A 203 -25.35 7.02 -32.53
N GLN A 204 -26.04 8.17 -32.72
CA GLN A 204 -27.14 8.42 -33.66
C GLN A 204 -28.49 7.90 -33.09
N GLU A 205 -29.53 8.70 -32.84
CA GLU A 205 -30.06 9.87 -33.52
C GLU A 205 -30.72 10.88 -32.53
N LYS A 206 -30.52 12.19 -32.76
CA LYS A 206 -31.57 13.12 -33.24
C LYS A 206 -31.03 14.56 -33.27
N THR A 207 -30.83 15.04 -34.49
CA THR A 207 -30.90 16.42 -34.97
C THR A 207 -32.26 17.05 -34.58
N VAL A 208 -32.38 18.35 -34.25
CA VAL A 208 -32.63 19.52 -35.14
C VAL A 208 -32.66 20.75 -34.18
N GLU A 209 -31.67 21.65 -34.15
CA GLU A 209 -31.45 22.92 -34.87
C GLU A 209 -31.55 24.18 -33.96
N PRO A 210 -30.89 25.31 -34.31
CA PRO A 210 -30.50 26.36 -33.37
C PRO A 210 -31.19 27.71 -33.61
N VAL A 211 -31.40 28.50 -32.56
CA VAL A 211 -31.60 29.96 -32.70
C VAL A 211 -30.79 30.70 -31.64
N LYS A 212 -29.95 31.63 -32.12
CA LYS A 212 -29.03 32.47 -31.36
C LYS A 212 -29.43 33.93 -31.63
N ALA A 213 -29.79 34.67 -30.59
CA ALA A 213 -29.91 36.13 -30.59
C ALA A 213 -29.16 36.66 -29.34
N VAL A 214 -28.05 37.37 -29.56
CA VAL A 214 -27.88 38.82 -29.36
C VAL A 214 -27.82 39.24 -27.88
N GLU A 215 -26.57 39.31 -27.39
CA GLU A 215 -25.92 40.43 -26.69
C GLU A 215 -26.81 41.49 -26.00
N VAL A 216 -26.78 41.54 -24.67
CA VAL A 216 -26.94 42.77 -23.88
C VAL A 216 -26.02 42.71 -22.64
N LEU A 217 -25.13 43.70 -22.56
CA LEU A 217 -24.33 44.09 -21.39
C LEU A 217 -25.23 44.45 -20.21
N GLN A 218 -24.85 44.03 -18.98
CA GLN A 218 -24.97 44.89 -17.80
C GLN A 218 -24.06 44.41 -16.66
N GLN A 219 -23.36 45.39 -16.10
CA GLN A 219 -22.49 45.33 -14.95
C GLN A 219 -23.33 45.14 -13.69
N GLU A 220 -22.90 44.29 -12.75
CA GLU A 220 -23.20 44.51 -11.33
C GLU A 220 -22.23 43.75 -10.41
N THR A 221 -21.99 44.40 -9.28
CA THR A 221 -20.82 44.38 -8.42
C THR A 221 -20.89 43.30 -7.34
N GLN A 222 -19.76 42.63 -7.07
CA GLN A 222 -19.57 41.77 -5.90
C GLN A 222 -19.24 42.61 -4.65
N PRO A 223 -19.90 42.42 -3.49
CA PRO A 223 -19.40 42.95 -2.23
C PRO A 223 -18.59 41.90 -1.43
N GLN A 224 -17.36 42.28 -1.08
CA GLN A 224 -16.49 41.63 -0.10
C GLN A 224 -16.99 41.88 1.34
N PRO A 225 -16.87 40.92 2.29
CA PRO A 225 -17.17 41.17 3.70
C PRO A 225 -16.00 41.88 4.39
N LYS A 226 -16.29 43.02 5.03
CA LYS A 226 -15.34 43.80 5.85
C LYS A 226 -15.36 43.33 7.31
N GLU A 227 -14.16 43.15 7.84
CA GLU A 227 -13.86 43.00 9.27
C GLU A 227 -14.33 44.23 10.08
N LYS A 228 -14.80 43.98 11.31
CA LYS A 228 -14.90 45.00 12.37
C LYS A 228 -14.28 44.45 13.64
N THR A 229 -13.04 44.86 13.87
CA THR A 229 -12.38 44.87 15.18
C THR A 229 -12.72 46.19 15.85
N SER A 230 -13.28 46.18 17.06
CA SER A 230 -13.35 47.35 17.94
C SER A 230 -12.60 47.07 19.24
N LEU A 231 -11.51 47.82 19.44
CA LEU A 231 -10.82 48.00 20.71
C LEU A 231 -11.61 48.90 21.67
N GLN A 232 -11.33 48.77 22.98
CA GLN A 232 -11.10 49.81 24.01
C GLN A 232 -10.81 49.08 25.37
N PRO A 233 -10.15 49.68 26.40
CA PRO A 233 -8.85 49.20 26.89
C PRO A 233 -8.70 49.00 28.43
N GLU A 234 -7.52 48.45 28.78
CA GLU A 234 -6.68 48.50 30.00
C GLU A 234 -7.24 48.49 31.44
N LYS A 235 -6.66 47.58 32.26
CA LYS A 235 -6.21 47.90 33.63
C LYS A 235 -5.01 47.07 34.10
N VAL A 236 -3.99 47.83 34.49
CA VAL A 236 -2.66 47.60 35.08
C VAL A 236 -2.64 46.64 36.30
N LEU A 237 -1.58 45.82 36.42
CA LEU A 237 -0.87 45.63 37.69
C LEU A 237 0.57 45.11 37.48
N SER A 238 1.54 45.97 37.78
CA SER A 238 2.96 45.65 37.93
C SER A 238 3.25 45.24 39.38
N THR A 239 4.17 44.29 39.60
CA THR A 239 4.94 44.20 40.86
C THR A 239 6.39 43.89 40.52
N GLU A 240 7.25 44.76 41.02
CA GLU A 240 8.72 44.78 40.96
C GLU A 240 9.29 44.08 42.19
N ILE A 241 10.41 43.35 42.07
CA ILE A 241 11.51 43.17 43.05
C ILE A 241 12.75 42.76 42.21
N SER A 242 13.67 43.67 41.89
CA SER A 242 14.89 44.11 42.61
C SER A 242 16.12 43.21 42.43
N GLU A 243 17.22 43.92 42.17
CA GLU A 243 18.54 43.54 41.69
C GLU A 243 19.42 42.86 42.75
N GLU A 244 20.42 42.09 42.30
CA GLU A 244 21.76 42.09 42.92
C GLU A 244 22.83 41.83 41.83
N LYS A 245 23.98 42.47 42.02
CA LYS A 245 25.02 42.81 41.04
C LYS A 245 26.38 42.33 41.57
N SER A 246 27.20 41.70 40.73
CA SER A 246 28.68 41.81 40.76
C SER A 246 29.33 41.05 39.60
N ASP A 247 29.82 41.83 38.62
CA ASP A 247 31.15 41.81 37.99
C ASP A 247 31.92 40.48 37.85
N ASP A 248 32.19 40.04 36.60
CA ASP A 248 33.56 40.04 36.05
C ASP A 248 33.66 39.50 34.59
N ALA A 249 34.37 40.29 33.78
CA ALA A 249 35.36 39.90 32.78
C ALA A 249 35.00 39.13 31.46
N LEU A 250 35.45 39.77 30.37
CA LEU A 250 36.03 39.23 29.12
C LEU A 250 35.16 39.09 27.87
N GLU A 251 35.36 40.09 27.02
CA GLU A 251 35.16 40.17 25.58
C GLU A 251 35.49 38.88 24.81
N THR A 252 34.66 38.51 23.84
CA THR A 252 35.13 38.17 22.48
C THR A 252 34.00 38.39 21.46
N LYS A 253 34.22 39.33 20.54
CA LYS A 253 33.39 39.50 19.32
C LYS A 253 33.63 38.30 18.40
N PRO A 254 32.59 37.57 17.91
CA PRO A 254 32.81 36.55 16.90
C PRO A 254 33.09 37.21 15.55
N GLN A 255 34.30 36.98 15.06
CA GLN A 255 34.78 37.40 13.76
C GLN A 255 34.02 36.67 12.64
N THR A 256 33.49 37.45 11.70
CA THR A 256 32.93 37.00 10.42
C THR A 256 33.99 36.21 9.64
N THR A 257 33.88 34.89 9.64
CA THR A 257 34.62 34.03 8.72
C THR A 257 33.87 33.98 7.39
N GLN A 258 34.49 34.52 6.34
CA GLN A 258 33.98 34.44 4.98
C GLN A 258 34.00 33.00 4.47
N VAL A 259 32.87 32.30 4.57
CA VAL A 259 32.66 31.04 3.87
C VAL A 259 32.31 31.36 2.42
N LYS A 260 33.27 31.11 1.53
CA LYS A 260 33.13 31.17 0.07
C LYS A 260 31.96 30.27 -0.35
N ALA A 261 30.80 30.87 -0.65
CA ALA A 261 29.59 30.16 -1.03
C ALA A 261 29.82 29.31 -2.29
N LYS A 262 29.89 27.99 -2.12
CA LYS A 262 29.90 27.02 -3.22
C LYS A 262 28.50 27.06 -3.85
N LYS A 263 28.38 27.67 -5.03
CA LYS A 263 27.11 27.75 -5.79
C LYS A 263 26.50 26.33 -5.88
N PRO A 264 25.22 26.13 -5.55
CA PRO A 264 24.58 24.82 -5.68
C PRO A 264 24.60 24.39 -7.15
N SER A 265 25.17 23.22 -7.44
CA SER A 265 25.17 22.67 -8.80
C SER A 265 23.74 22.31 -9.18
N LEU A 266 23.14 23.10 -10.07
CA LEU A 266 21.77 22.89 -10.53
C LEU A 266 21.74 21.67 -11.47
N ASP A 267 21.27 20.52 -10.97
CA ASP A 267 21.09 19.29 -11.75
C ASP A 267 19.90 19.42 -12.73
N LEU A 268 20.13 20.07 -13.88
CA LEU A 268 19.12 20.33 -14.92
C LEU A 268 18.37 19.05 -15.39
N SER A 269 18.98 17.87 -15.30
CA SER A 269 18.38 16.60 -15.73
C SER A 269 17.15 16.21 -14.90
N LYS A 270 17.12 16.59 -13.61
CA LYS A 270 16.07 16.17 -12.65
C LYS A 270 14.85 17.10 -12.66
N MET A 271 14.96 18.31 -13.21
CA MET A 271 13.89 19.32 -13.21
C MET A 271 12.70 18.95 -14.10
N LEU A 272 11.52 19.49 -13.78
CA LEU A 272 10.33 19.30 -14.61
C LEU A 272 10.42 20.15 -15.90
N LEU A 273 9.73 19.72 -16.96
CA LEU A 273 9.74 20.44 -18.26
C LEU A 273 9.24 21.89 -18.13
N LEU A 274 8.29 22.13 -17.24
CA LEU A 274 7.77 23.47 -16.95
C LEU A 274 8.85 24.38 -16.34
N GLU A 275 9.63 23.85 -15.41
CA GLU A 275 10.73 24.59 -14.78
C GLU A 275 11.87 24.84 -15.78
N LEU A 276 12.18 23.84 -16.61
CA LEU A 276 13.17 23.98 -17.69
C LEU A 276 12.75 25.02 -18.74
N LYS A 277 11.46 25.10 -19.08
CA LYS A 277 10.93 26.13 -19.99
C LYS A 277 10.97 27.54 -19.36
N LYS A 278 10.73 27.67 -18.05
CA LYS A 278 10.89 28.94 -17.32
C LYS A 278 12.35 29.41 -17.34
N LEU A 279 13.29 28.52 -17.00
CA LEU A 279 14.73 28.82 -17.06
C LEU A 279 15.19 29.14 -18.49
N ALA A 280 14.68 28.42 -19.50
CA ALA A 280 14.99 28.70 -20.90
C ALA A 280 14.49 30.08 -21.36
N LYS A 281 13.36 30.56 -20.82
CA LYS A 281 12.84 31.91 -21.05
C LYS A 281 13.75 32.97 -20.41
N GLU A 282 14.20 32.76 -19.17
CA GLU A 282 15.12 33.66 -18.47
C GLU A 282 16.46 33.80 -19.18
N HIS A 283 16.99 32.69 -19.69
CA HIS A 283 18.25 32.65 -20.45
C HIS A 283 18.10 32.92 -21.96
N LYS A 284 16.91 33.33 -22.42
CA LYS A 284 16.59 33.68 -23.82
C LYS A 284 17.00 32.62 -24.85
N VAL A 285 16.72 31.34 -24.57
CA VAL A 285 16.94 30.24 -25.53
C VAL A 285 15.96 30.38 -26.71
N PRO A 286 16.41 30.37 -27.98
CA PRO A 286 15.52 30.47 -29.13
C PRO A 286 14.62 29.23 -29.25
N ASN A 287 13.36 29.44 -29.67
CA ASN A 287 12.38 28.36 -29.95
C ASN A 287 12.13 27.34 -28.82
N PHE A 288 12.40 27.68 -27.55
CA PHE A 288 12.30 26.77 -26.40
C PHE A 288 10.92 26.10 -26.21
N HIS A 289 9.85 26.70 -26.72
CA HIS A 289 8.49 26.15 -26.62
C HIS A 289 8.32 24.84 -27.41
N LYS A 290 9.02 24.71 -28.55
CA LYS A 290 8.93 23.57 -29.48
C LYS A 290 9.93 22.45 -29.16
N LEU A 291 10.94 22.74 -28.33
CA LEU A 291 12.01 21.80 -27.98
C LEU A 291 11.55 20.74 -26.97
N LYS A 292 12.07 19.52 -27.11
CA LYS A 292 11.88 18.43 -26.14
C LYS A 292 12.71 18.67 -24.88
N LYS A 293 12.35 18.01 -23.76
CA LYS A 293 13.03 18.16 -22.47
C LYS A 293 14.56 18.01 -22.57
N ALA A 294 15.03 17.00 -23.30
CA ALA A 294 16.46 16.74 -23.50
C ALA A 294 17.17 17.89 -24.24
N GLU A 295 16.55 18.44 -25.28
CA GLU A 295 17.08 19.53 -26.09
C GLU A 295 17.16 20.85 -25.30
N ILE A 296 16.18 21.13 -24.43
CA ILE A 296 16.22 22.29 -23.54
C ILE A 296 17.37 22.16 -22.53
N VAL A 297 17.57 20.95 -21.97
CA VAL A 297 18.67 20.68 -21.03
C VAL A 297 20.03 20.84 -21.72
N THR A 298 20.21 20.35 -22.95
CA THR A 298 21.49 20.52 -23.67
C THR A 298 21.74 21.97 -24.05
N ALA A 299 20.72 22.71 -24.50
CA ALA A 299 20.82 24.13 -24.80
C ALA A 299 21.19 24.96 -23.56
N LEU A 300 20.54 24.70 -22.41
CA LEU A 300 20.84 25.36 -21.14
C LEU A 300 22.24 25.00 -20.64
N LYS A 301 22.67 23.73 -20.71
CA LYS A 301 24.04 23.33 -20.36
C LYS A 301 25.07 24.05 -21.23
N LYS A 302 24.86 24.12 -22.54
CA LYS A 302 25.76 24.80 -23.48
C LYS A 302 25.90 26.29 -23.18
N LEU A 303 24.83 26.95 -22.74
CA LEU A 303 24.85 28.36 -22.37
C LEU A 303 25.45 28.63 -20.98
N LEU A 304 25.15 27.76 -20.00
CA LEU A 304 25.63 27.90 -18.62
C LEU A 304 27.10 27.49 -18.46
N LEU A 305 27.62 26.57 -19.28
CA LEU A 305 29.04 26.17 -19.29
C LEU A 305 29.94 27.12 -20.11
N LYS A 306 29.35 28.03 -20.90
CA LYS A 306 30.08 29.00 -21.73
C LYS A 306 30.32 30.34 -21.01
N LYS A 307 29.79 30.50 -19.79
CA LYS A 307 30.01 31.64 -18.89
C LYS A 307 30.85 31.22 -17.69
#